data_AF-A0A377D520-F1
#
_entry.id   AF-A0A377D520-F1
#
_cell.length_a   1.000
_cell.length_b   1.000
_cell.length_c   1.000
_cell.angle_alpha   90.00
_cell.angle_beta   90.00
_cell.angle_gamma   90.00
#
_symmetry.space_group_name_H-M   'P 1'
#
loop_
_entity.id
_entity.type
_entity.pdbx_description
1 polymer ?
#
loop_
_entity_poly.entity_id
_entity_poly.type
_entity_poly.pdbx_seq_one_letter_code
_entity_poly.pdbx_strand_id
1 'polypeptide(L)'
;MANSTNRNGTGLAKGFLRFPTAKQFRISSNFNPRRTNPVTGRVAPHRGVDFAMPQGTPVLSVGDGEVVVAKRSGAAGYYVAIRHGRSYTRVICTCARFW
;
A
#
# COMPACT_ATOMS: atom_id res chain seq x y z
N MET A 1 9.66 -1.49 20.64
CA MET A 1 10.59 -0.62 21.39
C MET A 1 10.27 0.83 21.04
N ALA A 2 9.89 1.59 22.07
CA ALA A 2 9.62 3.04 22.18
C ALA A 2 8.77 3.74 21.11
N ASN A 3 7.47 3.93 21.39
CA ASN A 3 6.68 4.99 20.78
C ASN A 3 6.74 6.21 21.72
N SER A 4 7.54 7.21 21.39
CA SER A 4 7.69 8.44 22.21
C SER A 4 6.47 9.33 21.98
N THR A 5 5.54 9.35 22.93
CA THR A 5 4.40 10.28 22.96
C THR A 5 4.78 11.48 23.82
N ASN A 6 4.65 12.69 23.27
CA ASN A 6 4.73 13.91 24.07
C ASN A 6 3.48 13.99 24.99
N ARG A 7 3.57 14.74 26.10
CA ARG A 7 2.49 14.89 27.09
C ARG A 7 1.23 15.63 26.59
N ASN A 8 1.17 16.00 25.30
CA ASN A 8 0.08 16.76 24.70
C ASN A 8 -0.70 15.96 23.61
N GLY A 9 -0.54 14.64 23.54
CA GLY A 9 -1.36 13.77 22.69
C GLY A 9 -1.15 13.95 21.17
N THR A 10 -0.21 14.78 20.73
CA THR A 10 0.15 14.93 19.33
C THR A 10 1.31 13.99 19.02
N GLY A 11 0.97 12.81 18.47
CA GLY A 11 1.97 11.85 18.00
C GLY A 11 2.94 12.52 17.02
N LEU A 12 4.24 12.46 17.31
CA LEU A 12 5.34 13.06 16.53
C LEU A 12 5.62 12.35 15.19
N ALA A 13 4.63 11.62 14.65
CA ALA A 13 4.65 11.13 13.29
C ALA A 13 3.46 11.77 12.58
N LYS A 14 3.70 12.56 11.52
CA LYS A 14 2.65 12.91 10.55
C LYS A 14 1.93 11.61 10.20
N GLY A 15 0.67 11.51 10.64
CA GLY A 15 -0.05 10.25 10.67
C GLY A 15 -0.12 9.63 9.28
N PHE A 16 0.28 8.37 9.15
CA PHE A 16 0.05 7.65 7.91
C PHE A 16 -1.45 7.61 7.63
N LEU A 17 -1.87 7.95 6.42
CA LEU A 17 -3.21 7.67 5.94
C LEU A 17 -3.44 6.16 6.02
N ARG A 18 -4.56 5.77 6.63
CA ARG A 18 -4.97 4.37 6.71
C ARG A 18 -5.29 3.77 5.34
N PHE A 19 -5.76 4.61 4.41
CA PHE A 19 -6.11 4.21 3.05
C PHE A 19 -5.36 5.10 2.05
N PRO A 20 -4.82 4.53 0.96
CA PRO A 20 -4.13 5.28 -0.09
C PRO A 20 -5.11 5.96 -1.07
N THR A 21 -6.35 6.19 -0.67
CA THR A 21 -7.42 6.74 -1.52
C THR A 21 -8.26 7.73 -0.72
N ALA A 22 -8.72 8.81 -1.37
CA ALA A 22 -9.55 9.83 -0.73
C ALA A 22 -10.91 9.28 -0.25
N LYS A 23 -11.43 8.27 -0.95
CA LYS A 23 -12.63 7.51 -0.55
C LYS A 23 -12.22 6.12 -0.08
N GLN A 24 -12.95 5.57 0.89
CA GLN A 24 -12.75 4.20 1.31
C GLN A 24 -13.34 3.25 0.27
N PHE A 25 -12.50 2.45 -0.37
CA PHE A 25 -12.91 1.38 -1.26
C PHE A 25 -12.99 0.04 -0.52
N ARG A 26 -13.80 -0.87 -1.05
CA ARG A 26 -13.90 -2.23 -0.51
C ARG A 26 -12.57 -2.95 -0.69
N ILE A 27 -12.10 -3.57 0.39
CA ILE A 27 -10.97 -4.51 0.35
C ILE A 27 -11.46 -5.77 -0.36
N SER A 28 -10.91 -6.08 -1.53
CA SER A 28 -11.22 -7.30 -2.28
C SER A 28 -10.41 -8.48 -1.79
N SER A 29 -9.18 -8.25 -1.34
CA SER A 29 -8.27 -9.29 -0.83
C SER A 29 -7.40 -8.73 0.30
N ASN A 30 -7.45 -9.39 1.46
CA ASN A 30 -6.67 -9.01 2.63
C ASN A 30 -5.22 -9.53 2.55
N PHE A 31 -4.33 -8.92 3.34
CA PHE A 31 -3.00 -9.46 3.57
C PHE A 31 -3.10 -10.87 4.17
N ASN A 32 -2.48 -11.84 3.51
CA ASN A 32 -2.51 -13.23 3.96
C ASN A 32 -1.18 -13.92 3.62
N PRO A 33 -0.26 -14.07 4.58
CA PRO A 33 1.04 -14.68 4.33
C PRO A 33 0.94 -16.19 4.07
N ARG A 34 -0.20 -16.82 4.39
CA ARG A 34 -0.46 -18.25 4.23
C ARG A 34 -1.53 -18.52 3.17
N ARG A 35 -1.77 -17.58 2.24
CA ARG A 35 -2.77 -17.78 1.18
C ARG A 35 -2.39 -18.99 0.36
N THR A 36 -3.27 -19.99 0.31
CA THR A 36 -3.08 -21.19 -0.50
C THR A 36 -3.63 -20.97 -1.90
N ASN A 37 -2.86 -21.32 -2.92
CA ASN A 37 -3.34 -21.31 -4.30
C ASN A 37 -4.31 -22.49 -4.50
N PRO A 38 -5.57 -22.25 -4.90
CA PRO A 38 -6.58 -23.31 -5.00
C PRO A 38 -6.27 -24.35 -6.10
N VAL A 39 -5.44 -24.00 -7.09
CA VAL A 39 -5.08 -24.90 -8.19
C VAL A 39 -3.89 -25.78 -7.83
N THR A 40 -2.86 -25.20 -7.20
CA THR A 40 -1.59 -25.91 -6.95
C THR A 40 -1.45 -26.43 -5.51
N GLY A 41 -2.33 -26.02 -4.59
CA GLY A 41 -2.27 -26.38 -3.16
C GLY A 41 -1.07 -25.78 -2.42
N ARG A 42 -0.21 -25.02 -3.10
CA ARG A 42 0.99 -24.41 -2.51
C ARG A 42 0.66 -23.07 -1.86
N VAL A 43 1.38 -22.74 -0.80
CA VAL A 43 1.30 -21.42 -0.16
C VAL A 43 1.90 -20.37 -1.11
N ALA A 44 1.06 -19.43 -1.54
CA ALA A 44 1.38 -18.29 -2.38
C ALA A 44 1.00 -16.99 -1.63
N PRO A 45 1.92 -16.47 -0.78
CA PRO A 45 1.64 -15.36 0.13
C PRO A 45 1.09 -14.12 -0.57
N HIS A 46 0.02 -13.56 -0.02
CA HIS A 46 -0.48 -12.25 -0.42
C HIS A 46 0.14 -11.17 0.50
N ARG A 47 1.17 -10.50 0.00
CA ARG A 47 1.99 -9.54 0.77
C ARG A 47 1.48 -8.09 0.68
N GLY A 48 0.21 -7.90 0.33
CA GLY A 48 -0.43 -6.61 0.18
C GLY A 48 -1.91 -6.68 0.55
N VAL A 49 -2.59 -5.55 0.38
CA VAL A 49 -4.05 -5.45 0.50
C VAL A 49 -4.55 -4.93 -0.85
N ASP A 50 -5.52 -5.64 -1.42
CA ASP A 50 -6.10 -5.24 -2.70
C ASP A 50 -7.40 -4.48 -2.46
N PHE A 51 -7.52 -3.33 -3.11
CA PHE A 51 -8.71 -2.49 -3.10
C PHE A 51 -9.39 -2.57 -4.47
N ALA A 52 -10.68 -2.89 -4.49
CA ALA A 52 -11.46 -2.83 -5.72
C ALA A 52 -11.90 -1.38 -5.96
N MET A 53 -11.24 -0.72 -6.92
CA MET A 53 -11.52 0.67 -7.29
C MET A 53 -11.70 0.81 -8.82
N PRO A 54 -12.55 1.75 -9.29
CA PRO A 54 -12.67 2.07 -10.70
C PRO A 54 -11.34 2.51 -11.32
N GLN A 55 -11.17 2.25 -12.63
CA GLN A 55 -9.99 2.75 -13.35
C GLN A 55 -9.93 4.28 -13.29
N GLY A 56 -8.71 4.82 -13.20
CA GLY A 56 -8.51 6.28 -13.08
C GLY A 56 -8.75 6.87 -11.69
N THR A 57 -9.11 6.06 -10.69
CA THR A 57 -9.17 6.51 -9.29
C THR A 57 -7.79 7.06 -8.86
N PRO A 58 -7.69 8.31 -8.39
CA PRO A 58 -6.43 8.86 -7.88
C PRO A 58 -5.94 8.07 -6.67
N VAL A 59 -4.65 7.75 -6.68
CA VAL A 59 -4.00 7.01 -5.60
C VAL A 59 -3.00 7.92 -4.91
N LEU A 60 -3.19 8.07 -3.60
CA LEU A 60 -2.41 8.95 -2.75
C LEU A 60 -1.34 8.17 -2.00
N SER A 61 -0.23 8.84 -1.73
CA SER A 61 0.77 8.32 -0.80
C SER A 61 0.18 8.26 0.61
N VAL A 62 0.40 7.15 1.32
CA VAL A 62 -0.04 7.00 2.72
C VAL A 62 0.72 7.91 3.69
N GLY A 63 1.79 8.56 3.26
CA GLY A 63 2.51 9.52 4.09
C GLY A 63 3.55 10.27 3.29
N ASP A 64 4.20 11.24 3.94
CA ASP A 64 5.31 11.96 3.34
C ASP A 64 6.47 10.99 3.06
N GLY A 65 7.08 11.11 1.89
CA GLY A 65 8.15 10.21 1.49
C GLY A 65 8.72 10.52 0.12
N GLU A 66 9.72 9.75 -0.26
CA GLU A 66 10.43 9.87 -1.53
C GLU A 66 10.04 8.72 -2.45
N VAL A 67 9.71 9.03 -3.70
CA VAL A 67 9.48 8.00 -4.73
C VAL A 67 10.82 7.37 -5.08
N VAL A 68 11.00 6.10 -4.71
CA VAL A 68 12.23 5.34 -5.01
C VAL A 68 12.10 4.51 -6.28
N VAL A 69 10.87 4.14 -6.67
CA VAL A 69 10.60 3.39 -7.90
C VAL A 69 9.26 3.83 -8.49
N ALA A 70 9.21 4.07 -9.80
CA ALA A 70 7.99 4.17 -10.58
C ALA A 70 8.19 3.40 -11.89
N LYS A 71 7.67 2.16 -11.97
CA LYS A 71 7.95 1.24 -13.09
C LYS A 71 6.75 0.36 -13.42
N ARG A 72 6.77 -0.22 -14.62
CA ARG A 72 5.87 -1.30 -15.03
C ARG A 72 6.58 -2.66 -14.88
N SER A 73 5.95 -3.60 -14.20
CA SER A 73 6.36 -5.00 -14.11
C SER A 73 5.37 -5.87 -14.88
N GLY A 74 5.85 -6.91 -15.55
CA GLY A 74 4.96 -7.83 -16.30
C GLY A 74 3.94 -8.52 -15.39
N ALA A 75 4.36 -8.98 -14.20
CA ALA A 75 3.49 -9.72 -13.28
C ALA A 75 2.61 -8.83 -12.39
N ALA A 76 3.02 -7.59 -12.11
CA ALA A 76 2.33 -6.69 -11.18
C ALA A 76 1.66 -5.48 -11.86
N GLY A 77 1.90 -5.25 -13.15
CA GLY A 77 1.47 -4.02 -13.81
C GLY A 77 2.30 -2.81 -13.36
N TYR A 78 1.71 -1.62 -13.35
CA TYR A 78 2.39 -0.42 -12.88
C TYR A 78 2.46 -0.39 -11.35
N TYR A 79 3.59 0.01 -10.82
CA TYR A 79 3.76 0.17 -9.38
C TYR A 79 4.70 1.33 -9.04
N VAL A 80 4.42 1.93 -7.89
CA VAL A 80 5.23 2.97 -7.29
C VAL A 80 5.65 2.51 -5.90
N ALA A 81 6.94 2.67 -5.58
CA ALA A 81 7.45 2.45 -4.24
C ALA A 81 7.91 3.78 -3.65
N ILE A 82 7.45 4.06 -2.44
CA ILE A 82 7.70 5.29 -1.71
C ILE A 82 8.41 4.93 -0.41
N ARG A 83 9.50 5.63 -0.10
CA ARG A 83 10.24 5.50 1.15
C ARG A 83 9.77 6.56 2.14
N HIS A 84 9.31 6.11 3.31
CA HIS A 84 8.91 6.94 4.43
C HIS A 84 9.92 6.76 5.57
N GLY A 85 10.97 7.59 5.58
CA GLY A 85 12.07 7.46 6.54
C GLY A 85 12.76 6.09 6.42
N ARG A 86 12.64 5.25 7.46
CA ARG A 86 13.21 3.88 7.49
C ARG A 86 12.29 2.79 6.95
N SER A 87 11.05 3.14 6.60
CA SER A 87 10.03 2.20 6.10
C SER A 87 9.76 2.43 4.61
N TYR A 88 9.25 1.40 3.93
CA TYR A 88 8.86 1.48 2.52
C TYR A 88 7.40 1.06 2.35
N THR A 89 6.66 1.85 1.57
CA THR A 89 5.33 1.47 1.08
C THR A 89 5.43 1.22 -0.40
N ARG A 90 4.87 0.10 -0.85
CA ARG A 90 4.70 -0.20 -2.28
C ARG A 90 3.24 -0.18 -2.61
N VAL A 91 2.88 0.60 -3.61
CA VAL A 91 1.54 0.63 -4.16
C VAL A 91 1.59 0.05 -5.56
N ILE A 92 0.79 -0.98 -5.79
CA ILE A 92 0.63 -1.62 -7.09
C ILE A 92 -0.72 -1.20 -7.64
N CYS A 93 -0.74 -0.78 -8.90
CA CYS A 93 -1.96 -0.39 -9.58
C CYS A 93 -1.97 -0.97 -10.98
N THR A 94 -2.85 -1.95 -11.18
CA THR A 94 -3.10 -2.56 -12.48
C THR A 94 -3.90 -1.65 -13.41
N CYS A 95 -4.53 -0.58 -12.89
CA CYS A 95 -5.52 0.24 -13.62
C CYS A 95 -5.32 1.76 -13.53
N ALA A 96 -4.21 2.26 -12.95
CA ALA A 96 -4.11 3.67 -12.59
C ALA A 96 -3.24 4.50 -13.54
N ARG A 97 -3.65 5.77 -13.70
CA ARG A 97 -2.81 6.88 -14.14
C ARG A 97 -2.33 7.59 -12.87
N PHE A 98 -1.02 7.68 -12.68
CA PHE A 98 -0.43 8.41 -11.55
C PHE A 98 -0.42 9.91 -11.89
N TRP A 99 -0.80 10.75 -10.92
CA TRP A 99 -0.70 12.21 -10.98
C TRP A 99 0.15 12.69 -9.82
#